data_AF-A0A8U0RVN0-F1
#
_entry.id   AF-A0A8U0RVN0-F1
#
_cell.length_a   1.000
_cell.length_b   1.000
_cell.length_c   1.000
_cell.angle_alpha   90.00
_cell.angle_beta   90.00
_cell.angle_gamma   90.00
#
_symmetry.space_group_name_H-M   'P 1'
#
loop_
_entity.id
_entity.type
_entity.pdbx_description
1 polymer ?
#
loop_
_entity_poly.entity_id
_entity_poly.type
_entity_poly.pdbx_seq_one_letter_code
_entity_poly.pdbx_strand_id
1 'polypeptide(L)'
;MKAVVLLVALLCQGAWALRCHNCSSTGGSTCSGPIECPSRAQACISEKLSMDVLGGKYTLVAKTCVESCNYPIPVKARADIKEMQVFQHCCSTDLCNGAGNWGPGTTTVGLMLVATVLVTLPGAFL
;
A
#
# COMPACT_ATOMS: atom_id res chain seq x y z
N MET A 1 -35.72 1.64 13.23
CA MET A 1 -35.47 1.38 11.79
C MET A 1 -34.26 2.14 11.24
N LYS A 2 -34.13 3.45 11.45
CA LYS A 2 -32.98 4.26 10.96
C LYS A 2 -31.60 3.81 11.49
N ALA A 3 -31.52 3.45 12.77
CA ALA A 3 -30.25 3.01 13.38
C ALA A 3 -29.74 1.65 12.83
N VAL A 4 -30.65 0.74 12.49
CA VAL A 4 -30.31 -0.56 11.91
C VAL A 4 -29.74 -0.39 10.51
N VAL A 5 -30.31 0.52 9.71
CA VAL A 5 -29.81 0.83 8.35
C VAL A 5 -28.40 1.45 8.41
N LEU A 6 -28.13 2.32 9.38
CA LEU A 6 -26.79 2.91 9.56
C LEU A 6 -25.74 1.88 9.99
N LEU A 7 -26.10 0.97 10.91
CA LEU A 7 -25.22 -0.13 11.33
C LEU A 7 -24.92 -1.08 10.16
N VAL A 8 -25.91 -1.44 9.35
CA VAL A 8 -25.73 -2.29 8.15
C VAL A 8 -24.85 -1.61 7.10
N ALA A 9 -25.02 -0.30 6.89
CA ALA A 9 -24.19 0.46 5.96
C ALA A 9 -22.72 0.52 6.41
N LEU A 10 -22.46 0.74 7.71
CA LEU A 10 -21.11 0.72 8.29
C LEU A 10 -20.47 -0.68 8.22
N LEU A 11 -21.25 -1.73 8.42
CA LEU A 11 -20.79 -3.12 8.29
C LEU A 11 -20.46 -3.48 6.82
N CYS A 12 -21.15 -2.88 5.84
CA CYS A 12 -20.86 -3.05 4.42
C CYS A 12 -19.65 -2.23 3.91
N GLN A 13 -19.08 -1.33 4.71
CA GLN A 13 -17.86 -0.61 4.32
C GLN A 13 -16.61 -1.51 4.36
N GLY A 14 -16.71 -2.73 4.90
CA GLY A 14 -15.58 -3.58 5.24
C GLY A 14 -15.07 -4.56 4.17
N ALA A 15 -15.51 -4.51 2.92
CA ALA A 15 -15.12 -5.52 1.92
C ALA A 15 -14.83 -4.97 0.51
N TRP A 16 -14.33 -3.74 0.40
CA TRP A 16 -13.75 -3.29 -0.86
C TRP A 16 -12.41 -4.01 -1.05
N ALA A 17 -12.23 -4.68 -2.19
CA ALA A 17 -10.99 -5.38 -2.49
C ALA A 17 -9.84 -4.36 -2.53
N LEU A 18 -8.86 -4.53 -1.64
CA LEU A 18 -7.67 -3.69 -1.57
C LEU A 18 -7.04 -3.58 -2.97
N ARG A 19 -6.65 -2.38 -3.39
CA ARG A 19 -5.94 -2.19 -4.65
C ARG A 19 -4.46 -1.98 -4.37
N CYS A 20 -3.58 -2.61 -5.16
CA CYS A 20 -2.13 -2.42 -5.06
C CYS A 20 -1.52 -2.28 -6.46
N HIS A 21 -0.30 -1.77 -6.55
CA HIS A 21 0.50 -1.97 -7.75
C HIS A 21 1.08 -3.40 -7.76
N ASN A 22 1.00 -4.07 -8.92
CA ASN A 22 1.63 -5.35 -9.20
C ASN A 22 2.49 -5.22 -10.47
N CYS A 23 3.80 -5.22 -10.30
CA CYS A 23 4.75 -5.02 -11.39
C CYS A 23 6.17 -5.42 -10.98
N SER A 24 7.00 -5.64 -12.00
CA SER A 24 8.45 -5.75 -11.84
C SER A 24 9.17 -4.89 -12.89
N SER A 25 10.33 -4.36 -12.54
CA SER A 25 11.16 -3.57 -13.46
C SER A 25 12.64 -3.73 -13.13
N THR A 26 13.44 -3.91 -14.18
CA THR A 26 14.91 -3.94 -14.13
C THR A 26 15.47 -2.62 -14.64
N GLY A 27 16.42 -2.02 -13.92
CA GLY A 27 17.06 -0.75 -14.27
C GLY A 27 16.21 0.48 -13.93
N GLY A 28 14.92 0.32 -13.64
CA GLY A 28 14.04 1.39 -13.16
C GLY A 28 14.14 1.61 -11.66
N SER A 29 13.90 2.85 -11.21
CA SER A 29 13.78 3.19 -9.79
C SER A 29 12.41 2.84 -9.20
N THR A 30 11.42 2.56 -10.05
CA THR A 30 10.06 2.22 -9.67
C THR A 30 9.30 1.51 -10.81
N CYS A 31 8.09 1.04 -10.52
CA CYS A 31 7.13 0.53 -11.50
C CYS A 31 5.70 0.78 -11.02
N SER A 32 4.72 0.67 -11.93
CA SER A 32 3.29 0.83 -11.64
C SER A 32 2.47 -0.18 -12.43
N GLY A 33 1.49 -0.80 -11.76
CA GLY A 33 0.48 -1.64 -12.40
C GLY A 33 -0.70 -1.86 -11.45
N PRO A 34 -1.63 -0.90 -11.32
CA PRO A 34 -2.75 -1.02 -10.39
C PRO A 34 -3.61 -2.25 -10.67
N ILE A 35 -3.83 -3.08 -9.66
CA ILE A 35 -4.72 -4.25 -9.70
C ILE A 35 -5.63 -4.26 -8.47
N GLU A 36 -6.76 -4.94 -8.57
CA GLU A 36 -7.51 -5.40 -7.40
C GLU A 36 -6.83 -6.64 -6.82
N CYS A 37 -6.63 -6.65 -5.52
CA CYS A 37 -5.99 -7.77 -4.85
C CYS A 37 -6.98 -8.93 -4.63
N PRO A 38 -6.47 -10.18 -4.58
CA PRO A 38 -7.27 -11.32 -4.16
C PRO A 38 -7.86 -11.11 -2.77
N SER A 39 -9.00 -11.73 -2.47
CA SER A 39 -9.74 -11.56 -1.20
C SER A 39 -8.94 -11.87 0.08
N ARG A 40 -7.88 -12.69 -0.02
CA ARG A 40 -7.00 -13.02 1.10
C ARG A 40 -5.89 -12.01 1.34
N ALA A 41 -5.58 -11.17 0.35
CA ALA A 41 -4.55 -10.16 0.46
C ALA A 41 -5.07 -8.97 1.27
N GLN A 42 -4.33 -8.59 2.30
CA GLN A 42 -4.68 -7.49 3.21
C GLN A 42 -3.63 -6.37 3.21
N ALA A 43 -2.54 -6.54 2.46
CA ALA A 43 -1.51 -5.54 2.35
C ALA A 43 -0.89 -5.49 0.94
N CYS A 44 -0.29 -4.35 0.63
CA CYS A 44 0.58 -4.15 -0.50
C CYS A 44 2.03 -4.22 -0.03
N ILE A 45 2.89 -4.81 -0.85
CA ILE A 45 4.35 -4.76 -0.66
C ILE A 45 5.01 -4.10 -1.86
N SER A 46 6.09 -3.38 -1.60
CA SER A 46 7.05 -2.96 -2.62
C SER A 46 8.45 -3.26 -2.14
N GLU A 47 9.25 -3.79 -3.04
CA GLU A 47 10.62 -4.22 -2.83
C GLU A 47 11.51 -3.54 -3.84
N LYS A 48 12.68 -3.11 -3.39
CA LYS A 48 13.74 -2.58 -4.23
C LYS A 48 15.06 -3.22 -3.83
N LEU A 49 15.65 -3.91 -4.78
CA LEU A 49 16.97 -4.51 -4.66
C LEU A 49 17.95 -3.68 -5.50
N SER A 50 19.02 -3.19 -4.89
CA SER A 50 20.14 -2.54 -5.58
C SER A 50 21.40 -3.36 -5.36
N MET A 51 22.10 -3.71 -6.42
CA MET A 51 23.31 -4.53 -6.39
C MET A 51 24.40 -3.86 -7.21
N ASP A 52 25.59 -3.72 -6.63
CA ASP A 52 26.80 -3.33 -7.34
C ASP A 52 27.64 -4.57 -7.64
N VAL A 53 27.78 -4.87 -8.94
CA VAL A 53 28.57 -6.00 -9.45
C VAL A 53 29.66 -5.49 -10.41
N LEU A 54 30.67 -6.31 -10.68
CA LEU A 54 31.70 -6.04 -11.70
C LEU A 54 31.08 -5.97 -13.10
N GLY A 55 30.57 -4.80 -13.48
CA GLY A 55 29.83 -4.58 -14.72
C GLY A 55 28.77 -3.48 -14.65
N GLY A 56 28.50 -2.94 -13.45
CA GLY A 56 27.61 -1.80 -13.26
C GLY A 56 26.64 -1.99 -12.08
N LYS A 57 25.75 -1.02 -11.94
CA LYS A 57 24.70 -1.03 -10.91
C LYS A 57 23.43 -1.66 -11.46
N TYR A 58 22.93 -2.67 -10.76
CA TYR A 58 21.67 -3.33 -11.08
C TYR A 58 20.62 -2.93 -10.06
N THR A 59 19.44 -2.57 -10.53
CA THR A 59 18.29 -2.27 -9.67
C THR A 59 17.10 -3.08 -10.15
N LEU A 60 16.44 -3.75 -9.21
CA LEU A 60 15.19 -4.46 -9.41
C LEU A 60 14.16 -3.85 -8.49
N VAL A 61 12.98 -3.54 -9.03
CA VAL A 61 11.80 -3.18 -8.24
C VAL A 61 10.73 -4.24 -8.48
N ALA A 62 10.08 -4.67 -7.41
CA ALA A 62 8.92 -5.55 -7.45
C ALA A 62 7.82 -5.00 -6.54
N LYS A 63 6.57 -5.14 -6.95
CA LYS A 63 5.38 -4.74 -6.20
C LYS A 63 4.33 -5.80 -6.32
N THR A 64 3.63 -6.12 -5.24
CA THR A 64 2.55 -7.12 -5.27
C THR A 64 1.58 -6.95 -4.09
N CYS A 65 0.45 -7.66 -4.16
CA CYS A 65 -0.45 -7.90 -3.03
C CYS A 65 0.11 -9.04 -2.17
N VAL A 66 -0.09 -8.97 -0.85
CA VAL A 66 0.30 -10.01 0.12
C VAL A 66 -0.78 -10.20 1.18
N GLU A 67 -0.86 -11.40 1.75
CA GLU A 67 -1.79 -11.71 2.86
C GLU A 67 -1.41 -10.95 4.14
N SER A 68 -0.12 -10.81 4.43
CA SER A 68 0.38 -10.06 5.59
C SER A 68 1.81 -9.56 5.35
N CYS A 69 2.28 -8.62 6.18
CA CYS A 69 3.63 -8.06 6.12
C CYS A 69 4.72 -8.94 6.77
N ASN A 70 4.47 -10.24 6.94
CA ASN A 70 5.41 -11.16 7.59
C ASN A 70 6.51 -11.62 6.63
N TYR A 71 7.44 -10.72 6.28
CA TYR A 71 8.66 -11.04 5.56
C TYR A 71 9.80 -10.19 6.13
N PRO A 72 10.98 -10.79 6.26
CA PRO A 72 11.91 -10.60 5.15
C PRO A 72 12.30 -11.94 4.54
N ILE A 73 12.25 -12.02 3.20
CA ILE A 73 12.91 -13.11 2.48
C ILE A 73 14.42 -12.93 2.71
N PRO A 74 15.13 -13.91 3.31
CA PRO A 74 16.57 -13.82 3.46
C PRO A 74 17.20 -13.88 2.07
N VAL A 75 17.67 -12.75 1.57
CA VAL A 75 18.35 -12.68 0.27
C VAL A 75 19.81 -13.08 0.48
N LYS A 76 20.16 -14.29 0.02
CA LYS A 76 21.55 -14.76 0.02
C LYS A 76 22.18 -14.51 -1.35
N ALA A 77 23.24 -13.70 -1.39
CA ALA A 77 24.07 -13.56 -2.57
C ALA A 77 24.75 -14.90 -2.89
N ARG A 78 24.68 -15.34 -4.15
CA ARG A 78 25.43 -16.51 -4.66
C ARG A 78 26.69 -16.12 -5.45
N ALA A 79 26.98 -14.82 -5.54
CA ALA A 79 28.07 -14.25 -6.31
C ALA A 79 28.85 -13.23 -5.46
N ASP A 80 30.03 -12.84 -5.92
CA ASP A 80 30.83 -11.78 -5.32
C ASP A 80 30.17 -10.42 -5.62
N ILE A 81 29.28 -9.99 -4.72
CA ILE A 81 28.57 -8.72 -4.81
C ILE A 81 29.31 -7.74 -3.91
N LYS A 82 29.78 -6.63 -4.48
CA LYS A 82 30.52 -5.61 -3.73
C LYS A 82 29.63 -4.96 -2.67
N GLU A 83 28.39 -4.65 -3.05
CA GLU A 83 27.38 -4.12 -2.16
C GLU A 83 25.98 -4.54 -2.61
N MET A 84 25.13 -4.91 -1.66
CA MET A 84 23.75 -5.29 -1.88
C MET A 84 22.86 -4.55 -0.89
N GLN A 85 21.88 -3.80 -1.39
CA GLN A 85 20.89 -3.09 -0.58
C GLN A 85 19.49 -3.60 -0.92
N VAL A 86 18.75 -4.01 0.12
CA VAL A 86 17.37 -4.47 0.01
C VAL A 86 16.49 -3.50 0.79
N PHE A 87 15.52 -2.92 0.09
CA PHE A 87 14.49 -2.07 0.68
C PHE A 87 13.15 -2.75 0.50
N GLN A 88 12.36 -2.80 1.58
CA GLN A 88 11.04 -3.39 1.58
C GLN A 88 10.09 -2.46 2.34
N HIS A 89 8.91 -2.23 1.78
CA HIS A 89 7.85 -1.43 2.39
C HIS A 89 6.54 -2.18 2.27
N CYS A 90 5.79 -2.23 3.37
CA CYS A 90 4.49 -2.87 3.43
C CYS A 90 3.47 -1.89 4.02
N CYS A 91 2.26 -1.91 3.48
CA CYS A 91 1.19 -0.97 3.84
C CYS A 91 -0.18 -1.58 3.47
N SER A 92 -1.28 -1.05 4.01
CA SER A 92 -2.61 -1.70 3.92
C SER A 92 -3.72 -0.78 3.37
N THR A 93 -3.34 0.25 2.62
CA THR A 93 -4.29 1.18 1.98
C THR A 93 -4.16 1.11 0.46
N ASP A 94 -5.21 1.54 -0.25
CA ASP A 94 -5.23 1.46 -1.71
C ASP A 94 -4.01 2.16 -2.34
N LEU A 95 -3.32 1.40 -3.21
CA LEU A 95 -2.18 1.82 -4.01
C LEU A 95 -1.01 2.38 -3.18
N CYS A 96 -0.97 2.07 -1.88
CA CYS A 96 0.03 2.61 -0.96
C CYS A 96 1.48 2.19 -1.29
N ASN A 97 1.64 1.09 -2.04
CA ASN A 97 2.94 0.66 -2.56
C ASN A 97 3.38 1.43 -3.83
N GLY A 98 2.77 2.58 -4.10
CA GLY A 98 3.10 3.52 -5.16
C GLY A 98 4.49 4.15 -5.04
N ALA A 99 4.92 4.83 -6.10
CA ALA A 99 6.20 5.54 -6.15
C ALA A 99 6.08 6.88 -5.38
N GLY A 100 6.26 6.86 -4.06
CA GLY A 100 6.16 8.09 -3.26
C GLY A 100 6.87 8.14 -1.91
N ASN A 101 7.12 7.00 -1.25
CA ASN A 101 7.44 7.03 0.19
C ASN A 101 8.85 6.57 0.57
N TRP A 102 9.81 6.56 -0.37
CA TRP A 102 11.16 6.03 -0.12
C TRP A 102 12.17 7.08 0.38
N GLY A 103 11.70 8.23 0.84
CA GLY A 103 12.49 9.26 1.50
C GLY A 103 12.05 9.47 2.95
N PRO A 104 12.97 9.82 3.88
CA PRO A 104 12.60 10.14 5.25
C PRO A 104 11.78 11.45 5.25
N GLY A 105 10.47 11.36 5.53
CA GLY A 105 9.67 12.54 5.85
C GLY A 105 8.46 12.84 4.95
N THR A 106 7.71 11.86 4.48
CA THR A 106 6.40 12.14 3.87
C THR A 106 5.26 11.53 4.69
N THR A 107 4.71 12.36 5.59
CA THR A 107 3.44 12.13 6.26
C THR A 107 2.32 12.38 5.25
N THR A 108 1.61 11.31 4.87
CA THR A 108 0.35 11.44 4.13
C THR A 108 -0.65 12.17 5.01
N VAL A 109 -0.92 13.44 4.69
CA VAL A 109 -2.04 14.19 5.25
C VAL A 109 -3.32 13.56 4.70
N GLY A 110 -3.90 12.62 5.44
CA GLY A 110 -5.22 12.11 5.15
C GLY A 110 -6.24 13.23 5.37
N LEU A 111 -6.85 13.72 4.28
CA LEU A 111 -8.05 14.56 4.38
C LEU A 111 -9.16 13.72 5.03
N MET A 112 -9.32 13.87 6.34
CA MET A 112 -10.50 13.38 7.06
C MET A 112 -11.68 14.28 6.68
N LEU A 113 -12.46 13.88 5.68
CA LEU A 113 -13.76 14.50 5.40
C LEU A 113 -14.73 14.13 6.54
N VAL A 114 -14.82 14.99 7.56
CA VAL A 114 -15.83 14.87 8.61
C VAL A 114 -17.16 15.38 8.05
N ALA A 115 -18.02 14.47 7.62
CA ALA A 115 -19.40 14.78 7.27
C ALA A 115 -20.21 15.00 8.56
N THR A 116 -20.29 16.24 9.02
CA THR A 116 -21.21 16.66 10.08
C THR A 116 -22.65 16.62 9.54
N VAL A 117 -23.40 15.58 9.92
CA VAL A 117 -24.85 15.52 9.71
C VAL A 117 -25.50 16.53 10.67
N LEU A 118 -25.83 17.72 10.17
CA LEU A 118 -26.72 18.67 10.82
C LEU A 118 -28.12 18.05 10.89
N VAL A 119 -28.44 17.44 12.03
CA VAL A 119 -29.83 17.15 12.41
C VAL A 119 -30.47 18.49 12.77
N THR A 120 -31.02 19.17 11.77
CA THR A 120 -31.96 20.27 11.99
C THR A 120 -33.22 19.68 12.61
N LEU A 121 -33.42 19.92 13.90
CA LEU A 121 -34.74 19.91 14.54
C LEU A 121 -35.40 21.28 14.25
N PRO A 122 -36.45 21.39 13.41
CA PRO A 122 -37.38 22.50 13.52
C PRO A 122 -38.58 22.01 14.33
N GLY A 123 -38.80 22.60 15.50
CA GLY A 123 -39.96 22.23 16.30
C GLY A 123 -40.06 22.87 17.68
N ALA A 124 -39.64 24.12 17.83
CA ALA A 124 -40.07 24.96 18.94
C ALA A 124 -40.37 26.34 18.36
N PHE A 125 -41.66 26.65 18.15
CA PHE A 125 -42.29 27.98 18.20
C PHE A 125 -43.76 27.84 17.76
N LEU A 126 -44.64 27.60 18.73
CA LEU A 126 -45.96 28.21 18.97
C LEU A 126 -46.68 27.45 20.09
#